data_AF-A0A4Q9LG50-F1
#
_entry.id   AF-A0A4Q9LG50-F1
#
_cell.length_a   1.000
_cell.length_b   1.000
_cell.length_c   1.000
_cell.angle_alpha   90.00
_cell.angle_beta   90.00
_cell.angle_gamma   90.00
#
_symmetry.space_group_name_H-M   'P 1'
#
loop_
_entity.id
_entity.type
_entity.pdbx_description
1 polymer ?
#
loop_
_entity_poly.entity_id
_entity_poly.type
_entity_poly.pdbx_seq_one_letter_code
_entity_poly.pdbx_strand_id
1 'polypeptide(L)'
;MLSLNHFLLLRNKKTGNKKKEICREDYYAFYLQTMKLIKDYIKYNDKTSYTPYETLLMFIEDRIDLNISNSCISAHEGTNVPNINEQKVDLNISKSYNSNNEEINVVKSKNDNKKIDYFNNERKAKDFYDFSFFKKNILIQNLKYLLLSHYNTDDQSFKRKLQKYHSYLCLIDLTLDENIPYPLKLSEWLSVNFFVENNNYRKMAIRGYFTQIISKYPDIKPVIESFFEIERFCSFGIKTDEYTEMMDKWKTKYEKSIPNNLKDILFGNLNTENITSIEKLCYKLFFVERKNGKFISKYEDMNHLIDDNDSDYILILKRDFDKLLYRLDGWLRLVLFFVCPMLPENIFNIFYSFEFIGNFLFLIDWKLSLEYLSFTKNFLKYFENYLKIVEVNLINFYFFISLCSRNKIDINIVYKYYINYYLNIGGYDEVFNIINDLKCDYIVDDSKFIDYCIKNYENIRNRFVSCEMLKKQPFWFISVIFNLKNNFYISENDIFMALKYASKRKWYEQIFKYLIKYDEIDKSVLAKSLCVIEEIKNDKTMMSDIFAFFSNKICEKLTKMYKKEVL
;
A
#
# COMPACT_ATOMS: atom_id res chain seq x y z
N MET A 1 -7.53 14.89 22.38
CA MET A 1 -6.98 13.51 22.26
C MET A 1 -7.75 12.57 23.17
N LEU A 2 -8.19 11.41 22.70
CA LEU A 2 -8.69 10.34 23.59
C LEU A 2 -7.49 9.55 24.10
N SER A 3 -7.32 9.42 25.42
CA SER A 3 -6.20 8.64 25.97
C SER A 3 -6.40 7.14 25.72
N LEU A 4 -5.30 6.40 25.59
CA LEU A 4 -5.30 4.94 25.48
C LEU A 4 -6.14 4.29 26.59
N ASN A 5 -6.05 4.82 27.80
CA ASN A 5 -6.86 4.37 28.95
C ASN A 5 -8.36 4.64 28.77
N HIS A 6 -8.74 5.78 28.17
CA HIS A 6 -10.14 6.11 27.89
C HIS A 6 -10.75 5.17 26.84
N PHE A 7 -9.97 4.77 25.83
CA PHE A 7 -10.41 3.84 24.80
C PHE A 7 -10.49 2.39 25.31
N LEU A 8 -9.54 1.97 26.15
CA LEU A 8 -9.59 0.66 26.84
C LEU A 8 -10.79 0.57 27.79
N LEU A 9 -11.15 1.66 28.48
CA LEU A 9 -12.34 1.75 29.33
C LEU A 9 -13.64 1.71 28.52
N LEU A 10 -13.69 2.37 27.36
CA LEU A 10 -14.85 2.33 26.46
C LEU A 10 -15.03 0.96 25.79
N ARG A 11 -13.95 0.24 25.47
CA ARG A 11 -14.02 -1.11 24.87
C ARG A 11 -14.38 -2.20 25.88
N ASN A 12 -13.99 -2.03 27.14
CA ASN A 12 -14.36 -2.94 28.24
C ASN A 12 -15.81 -2.75 28.70
N LYS A 13 -16.45 -1.61 28.43
CA LYS A 13 -17.90 -1.41 28.62
C LYS A 13 -18.64 -1.80 27.34
N LYS A 14 -19.15 -3.03 27.30
CA LYS A 14 -19.94 -3.65 26.21
C LYS A 14 -19.14 -4.17 25.01
N THR A 15 -18.31 -5.18 25.22
CA THR A 15 -18.29 -6.33 24.28
C THR A 15 -18.04 -7.60 25.09
N GLY A 16 -19.06 -8.44 25.20
CA GLY A 16 -18.86 -9.79 25.72
C GLY A 16 -17.86 -10.53 24.83
N ASN A 17 -16.77 -11.00 25.41
CA ASN A 17 -15.89 -12.12 25.01
C ASN A 17 -15.86 -12.57 23.53
N LYS A 18 -15.85 -11.66 22.57
CA LYS A 18 -15.34 -11.92 21.22
C LYS A 18 -14.07 -11.10 21.07
N LYS A 19 -12.91 -11.77 21.16
CA LYS A 19 -11.64 -11.26 20.63
C LYS A 19 -11.95 -10.77 19.21
N LYS A 20 -12.07 -9.46 19.02
CA LYS A 20 -12.20 -8.88 17.68
C LYS A 20 -10.85 -9.16 17.02
N GLU A 21 -10.79 -10.21 16.19
CA GLU A 21 -9.67 -10.42 15.29
C GLU A 21 -9.43 -9.11 14.57
N ILE A 22 -8.19 -8.66 14.61
CA ILE A 22 -7.81 -7.42 13.96
C ILE A 22 -7.95 -7.68 12.47
N CYS A 23 -8.90 -6.98 11.87
CA CYS A 23 -9.34 -7.30 10.53
C CYS A 23 -8.32 -6.73 9.56
N ARG A 24 -7.98 -7.52 8.53
CA ARG A 24 -7.22 -7.13 7.33
C ARG A 24 -7.57 -5.72 6.80
N GLU A 25 -8.82 -5.32 6.99
CA GLU A 25 -9.40 -4.02 6.64
C GLU A 25 -8.72 -2.82 7.31
N ASP A 26 -8.28 -2.93 8.58
CA ASP A 26 -7.65 -1.83 9.31
C ASP A 26 -6.28 -1.47 8.70
N TYR A 27 -5.49 -2.48 8.33
CA TYR A 27 -4.21 -2.29 7.65
C TYR A 27 -4.38 -1.75 6.24
N TYR A 28 -5.38 -2.24 5.51
CA TYR A 28 -5.67 -1.77 4.15
C TYR A 28 -6.15 -0.31 4.15
N ALA A 29 -6.99 0.08 5.11
CA ALA A 29 -7.43 1.47 5.29
C ALA A 29 -6.24 2.40 5.60
N PHE A 30 -5.35 1.97 6.50
CA PHE A 30 -4.12 2.72 6.80
C PHE A 30 -3.21 2.84 5.57
N TYR A 31 -3.06 1.77 4.80
CA TYR A 31 -2.30 1.76 3.55
C TYR A 31 -2.87 2.76 2.54
N LEU A 32 -4.18 2.72 2.24
CA LEU A 32 -4.83 3.63 1.29
C LEU A 32 -4.64 5.10 1.68
N GLN A 33 -4.80 5.43 2.96
CA GLN A 33 -4.60 6.79 3.47
C GLN A 33 -3.13 7.22 3.37
N THR A 34 -2.20 6.32 3.69
CA THR A 34 -0.76 6.57 3.53
C THR A 34 -0.43 6.86 2.06
N MET A 35 -0.97 6.08 1.12
CA MET A 35 -0.76 6.29 -0.31
C MET A 35 -1.35 7.61 -0.82
N LYS A 36 -2.55 7.97 -0.36
CA LYS A 36 -3.17 9.26 -0.67
C LYS A 36 -2.32 10.44 -0.18
N LEU A 37 -1.80 10.34 1.04
CA LEU A 37 -0.94 11.36 1.62
C LEU A 37 0.40 11.49 0.90
N ILE A 38 0.97 10.37 0.44
CA ILE A 38 2.17 10.40 -0.41
C ILE A 38 1.87 11.15 -1.71
N LYS A 39 0.78 10.82 -2.43
CA LYS A 39 0.37 11.53 -3.67
C LYS A 39 0.31 13.03 -3.44
N ASP A 40 -0.40 13.42 -2.38
CA ASP A 40 -0.64 14.82 -2.06
C ASP A 40 0.65 15.56 -1.67
N TYR A 41 1.55 14.91 -0.91
CA TYR A 41 2.83 15.49 -0.49
C TYR A 41 3.75 15.77 -1.68
N ILE A 42 3.85 14.83 -2.62
CA ILE A 42 4.76 15.00 -3.75
C ILE A 42 4.19 16.02 -4.75
N LYS A 43 2.87 15.98 -5.02
CA LYS A 43 2.20 16.95 -5.90
C LYS A 43 2.35 18.38 -5.39
N TYR A 44 2.32 18.55 -4.07
CA TYR A 44 2.41 19.87 -3.47
C TYR A 44 3.83 20.46 -3.55
N ASN A 45 4.88 19.68 -3.31
CA ASN A 45 6.24 20.22 -3.17
C ASN A 45 6.87 20.72 -4.48
N ASP A 46 6.15 20.73 -5.61
CA ASP A 46 6.63 21.14 -6.95
C ASP A 46 8.02 20.58 -7.30
N LYS A 47 8.36 19.42 -6.71
CA LYS A 47 9.57 18.65 -7.01
C LYS A 47 9.33 17.72 -8.21
N THR A 48 8.46 18.12 -9.12
CA THR A 48 8.25 17.54 -10.45
C THR A 48 9.43 17.80 -11.40
N SER A 49 10.56 18.31 -10.89
CA SER A 49 11.83 18.36 -11.62
C SER A 49 12.87 17.40 -11.06
N TYR A 50 12.54 16.63 -10.00
CA TYR A 50 13.44 15.68 -9.37
C TYR A 50 12.97 14.24 -9.67
N THR A 51 13.64 13.62 -10.64
CA THR A 51 13.35 12.31 -11.25
C THR A 51 12.83 11.19 -10.32
N PRO A 52 13.38 10.96 -9.10
CA PRO A 52 12.88 9.88 -8.26
C PRO A 52 11.57 10.20 -7.50
N TYR A 53 11.21 11.48 -7.30
CA TYR A 53 9.90 11.88 -6.78
C TYR A 53 8.83 11.87 -7.87
N GLU A 54 9.18 12.28 -9.10
CA GLU A 54 8.32 12.07 -10.28
C GLU A 54 8.05 10.59 -10.51
N THR A 55 9.07 9.74 -10.35
CA THR A 55 8.90 8.28 -10.45
C THR A 55 7.89 7.79 -9.40
N LEU A 56 8.04 8.18 -8.13
CA LEU A 56 7.10 7.80 -7.07
C LEU A 56 5.69 8.40 -7.26
N LEU A 57 5.58 9.64 -7.75
CA LEU A 57 4.30 10.28 -8.13
C LEU A 57 3.63 9.53 -9.26
N MET A 58 4.31 9.31 -10.38
CA MET A 58 3.78 8.54 -11.51
C MET A 58 3.33 7.16 -11.04
N PHE A 59 4.12 6.49 -10.19
CA PHE A 59 3.74 5.21 -9.58
C PHE A 59 2.49 5.28 -8.69
N ILE A 60 2.21 6.42 -8.05
CA ILE A 60 1.07 6.58 -7.14
C ILE A 60 -0.17 7.14 -7.86
N GLU A 61 0.02 8.04 -8.82
CA GLU A 61 -1.01 8.62 -9.67
C GLU A 61 -1.63 7.56 -10.57
N ASP A 62 -0.81 6.72 -11.21
CA ASP A 62 -1.27 5.52 -11.94
C ASP A 62 -2.11 4.60 -11.04
N ARG A 63 -1.85 4.54 -9.72
CA ARG A 63 -2.51 3.60 -8.78
C ARG A 63 -3.79 4.12 -8.12
N ILE A 64 -3.86 5.40 -7.76
CA ILE A 64 -5.05 5.96 -7.08
C ILE A 64 -6.22 6.09 -8.06
N ASP A 65 -5.94 6.45 -9.32
CA ASP A 65 -6.97 6.64 -10.34
C ASP A 65 -7.55 5.28 -10.81
N LEU A 66 -6.75 4.20 -10.72
CA LEU A 66 -7.19 2.81 -10.96
C LEU A 66 -7.98 2.18 -9.79
N ASN A 67 -7.77 2.60 -8.54
CA ASN A 67 -8.51 2.06 -7.40
C ASN A 67 -9.86 2.77 -7.17
N ILE A 68 -9.96 4.06 -7.47
CA ILE A 68 -11.24 4.80 -7.42
C ILE A 68 -12.19 4.29 -8.51
N SER A 69 -11.68 4.05 -9.73
CA SER A 69 -12.47 3.47 -10.82
C SER A 69 -12.98 2.05 -10.53
N ASN A 70 -12.17 1.20 -9.88
CA ASN A 70 -12.61 -0.14 -9.48
C ASN A 70 -13.60 -0.15 -8.29
N SER A 71 -13.51 0.80 -7.36
CA SER A 71 -14.51 0.94 -6.27
C SER A 71 -15.89 1.43 -6.74
N CYS A 72 -15.94 2.17 -7.85
CA CYS A 72 -17.20 2.59 -8.45
C CYS A 72 -17.90 1.45 -9.20
N ILE A 73 -17.18 0.39 -9.59
CA ILE A 73 -17.76 -0.77 -10.28
C ILE A 73 -18.33 -1.77 -9.27
N SER A 74 -17.71 -1.94 -8.10
CA SER A 74 -18.23 -2.85 -7.05
C SER A 74 -19.35 -2.27 -6.19
N ALA A 75 -19.62 -0.96 -6.26
CA ALA A 75 -20.70 -0.30 -5.53
C ALA A 75 -22.04 -0.23 -6.31
N HIS A 76 -22.07 -0.66 -7.57
CA HIS A 76 -23.26 -0.63 -8.41
C HIS A 76 -24.08 -1.92 -8.45
N GLU A 77 -23.62 -2.98 -7.78
CA GLU A 77 -24.42 -4.20 -7.58
C GLU A 77 -24.99 -4.23 -6.17
N GLY A 78 -26.13 -3.56 -6.00
CA GLY A 78 -26.97 -3.71 -4.80
C GLY A 78 -27.07 -2.47 -3.94
N THR A 79 -27.76 -1.44 -4.42
CA THR A 79 -28.73 -0.66 -3.61
C THR A 79 -29.47 0.31 -4.54
N ASN A 80 -30.80 0.30 -4.47
CA ASN A 80 -31.64 1.29 -5.14
C ASN A 80 -31.30 2.69 -4.61
N VAL A 81 -30.73 3.54 -5.48
CA VAL A 81 -30.46 4.94 -5.18
C VAL A 81 -31.78 5.74 -5.30
N PRO A 82 -32.19 6.53 -4.28
CA PRO A 82 -33.23 7.53 -4.46
C PRO A 82 -32.69 8.64 -5.35
N ASN A 83 -33.45 8.95 -6.39
CA ASN A 83 -33.21 9.99 -7.38
C ASN A 83 -32.98 11.36 -6.69
N ILE A 84 -31.76 11.90 -6.75
CA ILE A 84 -31.48 13.29 -6.39
C ILE A 84 -31.26 14.04 -7.71
N ASN A 85 -32.22 14.89 -8.05
CA ASN A 85 -32.22 15.73 -9.24
C ASN A 85 -30.91 16.50 -9.41
N GLU A 86 -30.28 16.34 -10.58
CA GLU A 86 -29.25 17.22 -11.10
C GLU A 86 -29.79 18.64 -11.25
N GLN A 87 -29.35 19.57 -10.40
CA GLN A 87 -29.37 20.98 -10.76
C GLN A 87 -28.19 21.23 -11.72
N LYS A 88 -28.48 21.21 -13.02
CA LYS A 88 -27.58 21.76 -14.04
C LYS A 88 -27.40 23.24 -13.79
N VAL A 89 -26.18 23.65 -13.43
CA VAL A 89 -25.75 25.05 -13.50
C VAL A 89 -25.21 25.25 -14.92
N ASP A 90 -26.00 25.90 -15.76
CA ASP A 90 -25.58 26.31 -17.11
C ASP A 90 -24.49 27.38 -17.01
N LEU A 91 -23.23 26.98 -17.17
CA LEU A 91 -22.11 27.91 -17.37
C LEU A 91 -22.02 28.23 -18.88
N ASN A 92 -22.49 29.41 -19.27
CA ASN A 92 -22.27 29.96 -20.61
C ASN A 92 -20.78 30.29 -20.81
N ILE A 93 -20.05 29.37 -21.44
CA ILE A 93 -18.66 29.57 -21.89
C ILE A 93 -18.71 30.16 -23.30
N SER A 94 -18.36 31.43 -23.46
CA SER A 94 -18.07 32.01 -24.78
C SER A 94 -16.57 32.00 -25.04
N LYS A 95 -16.19 31.54 -26.24
CA LYS A 95 -14.80 31.46 -26.70
C LYS A 95 -14.37 32.81 -27.26
N SER A 96 -13.22 33.32 -26.83
CA SER A 96 -12.54 34.45 -27.47
C SER A 96 -11.04 34.20 -27.54
N TYR A 97 -10.42 34.70 -28.60
CA TYR A 97 -8.98 34.58 -28.88
C TYR A 97 -8.28 35.89 -28.51
N ASN A 98 -7.07 35.80 -27.95
CA ASN A 98 -6.24 37.00 -27.71
C ASN A 98 -5.58 37.50 -29.01
N SER A 99 -4.86 38.63 -28.93
CA SER A 99 -4.16 39.25 -30.06
C SER A 99 -3.04 38.41 -30.69
N ASN A 100 -2.72 37.25 -30.10
CA ASN A 100 -1.76 36.27 -30.60
C ASN A 100 -2.45 34.96 -31.04
N ASN A 101 -3.78 34.95 -31.21
CA ASN A 101 -4.60 33.79 -31.59
C ASN A 101 -4.56 32.58 -30.63
N GLU A 102 -4.25 32.78 -29.34
CA GLU A 102 -4.42 31.73 -28.34
C GLU A 102 -5.83 31.79 -27.71
N GLU A 103 -6.47 30.62 -27.60
CA GLU A 103 -7.85 30.44 -27.13
C GLU A 103 -7.89 30.55 -25.59
N ILE A 104 -8.62 31.53 -25.03
CA ILE A 104 -8.72 31.74 -23.58
C ILE A 104 -10.19 31.63 -23.14
N ASN A 105 -10.46 30.77 -22.15
CA ASN A 105 -11.74 30.73 -21.45
C ASN A 105 -11.78 31.83 -20.39
N VAL A 106 -12.60 32.86 -20.58
CA VAL A 106 -12.75 33.97 -19.63
C VAL A 106 -14.05 33.84 -18.86
N VAL A 107 -13.96 33.48 -17.57
CA VAL A 107 -15.07 33.63 -16.62
C VAL A 107 -15.00 35.04 -16.03
N LYS A 108 -15.90 35.95 -16.45
CA LYS A 108 -15.98 37.30 -15.88
C LYS A 108 -16.91 37.30 -14.66
N SER A 109 -16.38 37.51 -13.45
CA SER A 109 -17.16 38.07 -12.34
C SER A 109 -17.06 39.59 -12.36
N LYS A 110 -18.21 40.27 -12.35
CA LYS A 110 -18.29 41.73 -12.22
C LYS A 110 -17.83 42.16 -10.81
N ASN A 111 -17.06 43.25 -10.76
CA ASN A 111 -16.65 44.04 -9.61
C ASN A 111 -15.56 43.45 -8.70
N ASP A 112 -14.30 43.84 -8.95
CA ASP A 112 -13.62 44.84 -8.10
C ASP A 112 -12.18 45.05 -8.59
N ASN A 113 -11.89 46.27 -9.05
CA ASN A 113 -10.54 46.74 -9.33
C ASN A 113 -9.82 47.01 -8.00
N LYS A 114 -9.16 46.01 -7.42
CA LYS A 114 -8.05 46.23 -6.47
C LYS A 114 -6.90 45.28 -6.80
N LYS A 115 -5.69 45.82 -6.79
CA LYS A 115 -4.40 45.12 -6.90
C LYS A 115 -4.41 43.83 -6.07
N ILE A 116 -4.40 42.68 -6.72
CA ILE A 116 -4.17 41.36 -6.09
C ILE A 116 -2.94 40.77 -6.77
N ASP A 117 -1.75 41.12 -6.29
CA ASP A 117 -0.53 40.38 -6.67
C ASP A 117 0.45 40.16 -5.50
N TYR A 118 0.06 40.50 -4.26
CA TYR A 118 0.84 40.15 -3.06
C TYR A 118 0.06 39.26 -2.07
N PHE A 119 -1.27 39.38 -1.99
CA PHE A 119 -2.09 38.58 -1.06
C PHE A 119 -2.30 37.11 -1.48
N ASN A 120 -2.17 36.78 -2.77
CA ASN A 120 -2.40 35.41 -3.25
C ASN A 120 -1.23 34.46 -2.93
N ASN A 121 0.00 34.95 -2.84
CA ASN A 121 1.15 34.12 -2.47
C ASN A 121 1.22 33.86 -0.97
N GLU A 122 0.87 34.86 -0.15
CA GLU A 122 0.76 34.68 1.32
C GLU A 122 -0.44 33.80 1.70
N ARG A 123 -1.61 33.94 1.04
CA ARG A 123 -2.73 33.02 1.23
C ARG A 123 -2.39 31.60 0.78
N LYS A 124 -1.81 31.39 -0.41
CA LYS A 124 -1.38 30.05 -0.85
C LYS A 124 -0.37 29.42 0.11
N ALA A 125 0.59 30.19 0.63
CA ALA A 125 1.55 29.70 1.62
C ALA A 125 0.89 29.36 2.96
N LYS A 126 -0.05 30.19 3.43
CA LYS A 126 -0.78 29.96 4.68
C LYS A 126 -1.78 28.80 4.58
N ASP A 127 -2.58 28.76 3.52
CA ASP A 127 -3.50 27.69 3.20
C ASP A 127 -2.76 26.35 3.03
N PHE A 128 -1.54 26.37 2.50
CA PHE A 128 -0.68 25.19 2.50
C PHE A 128 -0.14 24.79 3.86
N TYR A 129 0.36 25.74 4.66
CA TYR A 129 0.84 25.44 6.00
C TYR A 129 -0.27 24.78 6.83
N ASP A 130 -1.50 25.31 6.74
CA ASP A 130 -2.70 24.76 7.38
C ASP A 130 -3.11 23.40 6.78
N PHE A 131 -3.01 23.21 5.46
CA PHE A 131 -3.27 21.93 4.78
C PHE A 131 -2.23 20.84 5.11
N SER A 132 -0.96 21.23 5.27
CA SER A 132 0.14 20.34 5.63
C SER A 132 0.05 19.90 7.10
N PHE A 133 -0.38 20.80 7.99
CA PHE A 133 -0.59 20.51 9.41
C PHE A 133 -1.76 19.55 9.61
N PHE A 134 -2.91 19.80 8.96
CA PHE A 134 -4.08 18.92 9.02
C PHE A 134 -3.78 17.48 8.55
N LYS A 135 -3.05 17.33 7.44
CA LYS A 135 -2.69 16.02 6.89
C LYS A 135 -1.67 15.25 7.73
N LYS A 136 -0.69 15.95 8.31
CA LYS A 136 0.28 15.35 9.26
C LYS A 136 -0.43 14.79 10.49
N ASN A 137 -1.39 15.54 11.03
CA ASN A 137 -2.16 15.11 12.19
C ASN A 137 -2.99 13.86 11.88
N ILE A 138 -3.65 13.80 10.71
CA ILE A 138 -4.40 12.62 10.29
C ILE A 138 -3.52 11.37 10.22
N LEU A 139 -2.35 11.45 9.58
CA LEU A 139 -1.43 10.31 9.47
C LEU A 139 -1.00 9.77 10.85
N ILE A 140 -0.61 10.69 11.74
CA ILE A 140 -0.21 10.37 13.10
C ILE A 140 -1.39 9.72 13.86
N GLN A 141 -2.60 10.28 13.77
CA GLN A 141 -3.78 9.71 14.44
C GLN A 141 -4.12 8.31 13.92
N ASN A 142 -4.05 8.08 12.60
CA ASN A 142 -4.38 6.78 12.03
C ASN A 142 -3.35 5.71 12.41
N LEU A 143 -2.06 6.06 12.46
CA LEU A 143 -1.05 5.11 12.91
C LEU A 143 -1.19 4.83 14.41
N LYS A 144 -1.49 5.85 15.23
CA LYS A 144 -1.83 5.64 16.65
C LYS A 144 -2.98 4.65 16.77
N TYR A 145 -4.08 4.87 16.04
CA TYR A 145 -5.25 3.98 16.06
C TYR A 145 -4.89 2.54 15.66
N LEU A 146 -4.11 2.36 14.59
CA LEU A 146 -3.63 1.05 14.17
C LEU A 146 -2.79 0.39 15.27
N LEU A 147 -1.80 1.06 15.85
CA LEU A 147 -1.00 0.49 16.94
C LEU A 147 -1.85 0.06 18.14
N LEU A 148 -2.90 0.82 18.45
CA LEU A 148 -3.83 0.49 19.53
C LEU A 148 -4.72 -0.71 19.22
N SER A 149 -5.09 -0.94 17.95
CA SER A 149 -5.86 -2.14 17.58
C SER A 149 -5.07 -3.42 17.88
N HIS A 150 -3.73 -3.37 17.76
CA HIS A 150 -2.79 -4.47 18.02
C HIS A 150 -2.38 -4.67 19.49
N TYR A 151 -2.83 -3.81 20.39
CA TYR A 151 -2.35 -3.79 21.77
C TYR A 151 -2.78 -5.00 22.63
N ASN A 152 -3.83 -5.71 22.22
CA ASN A 152 -4.39 -6.88 22.91
C ASN A 152 -3.70 -8.21 22.53
N THR A 153 -2.48 -8.14 22.02
CA THR A 153 -1.61 -9.30 21.80
C THR A 153 -1.20 -9.96 23.12
N ASP A 154 -1.06 -11.29 23.12
CA ASP A 154 -0.53 -12.07 24.24
C ASP A 154 1.02 -11.98 24.31
N ASP A 155 1.69 -11.51 23.25
CA ASP A 155 3.14 -11.30 23.19
C ASP A 155 3.57 -9.99 23.88
N GLN A 156 4.21 -10.12 25.05
CA GLN A 156 4.71 -9.00 25.85
C GLN A 156 5.81 -8.19 25.16
N SER A 157 6.68 -8.83 24.37
CA SER A 157 7.74 -8.16 23.63
C SER A 157 7.14 -7.26 22.56
N PHE A 158 6.21 -7.80 21.77
CA PHE A 158 5.50 -7.06 20.74
C PHE A 158 4.67 -5.92 21.35
N LYS A 159 3.98 -6.16 22.46
CA LYS A 159 3.23 -5.15 23.19
C LYS A 159 4.09 -3.97 23.66
N ARG A 160 5.27 -4.23 24.23
CA ARG A 160 6.23 -3.18 24.63
C ARG A 160 6.69 -2.36 23.42
N LYS A 161 6.91 -3.01 22.27
CA LYS A 161 7.27 -2.31 21.02
C LYS A 161 6.15 -1.41 20.52
N LEU A 162 4.90 -1.87 20.54
CA LEU A 162 3.73 -1.06 20.18
C LEU A 162 3.53 0.13 21.11
N GLN A 163 3.68 -0.06 22.44
CA GLN A 163 3.66 1.01 23.44
C GLN A 163 4.70 2.09 23.13
N LYS A 164 5.94 1.67 22.85
CA LYS A 164 7.04 2.55 22.50
C LYS A 164 6.71 3.36 21.24
N TYR A 165 6.16 2.71 20.21
CA TYR A 165 5.82 3.36 18.95
C TYR A 165 4.66 4.36 19.10
N HIS A 166 3.63 3.99 19.84
CA HIS A 166 2.53 4.89 20.19
C HIS A 166 3.05 6.11 20.96
N SER A 167 3.95 5.87 21.92
CA SER A 167 4.59 6.92 22.70
C SER A 167 5.40 7.89 21.84
N TYR A 168 6.12 7.42 20.82
CA TYR A 168 6.82 8.28 19.87
C TYR A 168 5.84 9.14 19.08
N LEU A 169 4.77 8.56 18.54
CA LEU A 169 3.77 9.30 17.78
C LEU A 169 3.05 10.35 18.62
N CYS A 170 2.75 10.06 19.89
CA CYS A 170 2.19 11.05 20.82
C CYS A 170 3.12 12.24 21.01
N LEU A 171 4.42 11.98 21.22
CA LEU A 171 5.37 13.04 21.44
C LEU A 171 5.61 13.87 20.17
N ILE A 172 5.73 13.22 19.00
CA ILE A 172 5.85 13.90 17.70
C ILE A 172 4.68 14.86 17.51
N ASP A 173 3.44 14.38 17.65
CA ASP A 173 2.21 15.17 17.52
C ASP A 173 2.25 16.42 18.40
N LEU A 174 2.59 16.26 19.68
CA LEU A 174 2.67 17.36 20.63
C LEU A 174 3.78 18.35 20.26
N THR A 175 4.93 17.88 19.79
CA THR A 175 6.05 18.76 19.42
C THR A 175 5.81 19.57 18.14
N LEU A 176 4.84 19.19 17.30
CA LEU A 176 4.48 19.94 16.10
C LEU A 176 3.71 21.22 16.40
N ASP A 177 3.02 21.30 17.55
CA ASP A 177 2.37 22.52 17.99
C ASP A 177 3.35 23.39 18.78
N GLU A 178 3.87 24.44 18.15
CA GLU A 178 4.81 25.38 18.79
C GLU A 178 4.15 26.26 19.85
N ASN A 179 2.82 26.34 19.89
CA ASN A 179 2.10 27.17 20.86
C ASN A 179 2.03 26.55 22.25
N ILE A 180 2.18 25.22 22.34
CA ILE A 180 2.13 24.51 23.62
C ILE A 180 3.52 24.56 24.28
N PRO A 181 3.67 25.05 25.52
CA PRO A 181 4.93 24.99 26.24
C PRO A 181 5.36 23.53 26.55
N TYR A 182 6.67 23.29 26.61
CA TYR A 182 7.22 21.97 26.92
C TYR A 182 6.71 21.32 28.21
N PRO A 183 6.51 22.02 29.35
CA PRO A 183 5.94 21.38 30.53
C PRO A 183 4.58 20.74 30.21
N LEU A 184 3.69 21.46 29.50
CA LEU A 184 2.37 20.93 29.13
C LEU A 184 2.48 19.76 28.15
N LYS A 185 3.36 19.86 27.14
CA LYS A 185 3.64 18.75 26.20
C LYS A 185 4.07 17.48 26.94
N LEU A 186 5.02 17.60 27.87
CA LEU A 186 5.55 16.46 28.61
C LEU A 186 4.53 15.88 29.60
N SER A 187 3.75 16.73 30.27
CA SER A 187 2.66 16.27 31.14
C SER A 187 1.65 15.44 30.37
N GLU A 188 1.14 15.98 29.26
CA GLU A 188 0.16 15.30 28.42
C GLU A 188 0.74 13.99 27.88
N TRP A 189 1.95 14.03 27.32
CA TRP A 189 2.62 12.87 26.79
C TRP A 189 2.81 11.76 27.84
N LEU A 190 3.30 12.11 29.03
CA LEU A 190 3.47 11.18 30.14
C LEU A 190 2.13 10.57 30.57
N SER A 191 1.06 11.37 30.57
CA SER A 191 -0.28 10.95 31.02
C SER A 191 -0.90 9.89 30.13
N VAL A 192 -0.62 9.99 28.84
CA VAL A 192 -1.16 9.08 27.84
C VAL A 192 -0.37 7.77 27.79
N ASN A 193 0.95 7.82 28.00
CA ASN A 193 1.84 6.70 27.66
C ASN A 193 2.41 5.95 28.87
N PHE A 194 2.47 6.57 30.05
CA PHE A 194 3.08 5.95 31.22
C PHE A 194 2.09 5.92 32.37
N PHE A 195 1.54 4.74 32.64
CA PHE A 195 0.62 4.54 33.75
C PHE A 195 1.25 4.95 35.09
N VAL A 196 0.49 5.68 35.89
CA VAL A 196 0.80 5.97 37.30
C VAL A 196 -0.29 5.29 38.11
N GLU A 197 0.11 4.45 39.06
CA GLU A 197 -0.82 3.84 40.00
C GLU A 197 -1.63 4.91 40.73
N ASN A 198 -2.93 4.66 40.90
CA ASN A 198 -3.90 5.64 41.42
C ASN A 198 -3.55 6.23 42.81
N ASN A 199 -2.60 5.63 43.52
CA ASN A 199 -2.19 6.03 44.86
C ASN A 199 -0.85 6.79 44.87
N ASN A 200 -0.14 6.92 43.75
CA ASN A 200 1.16 7.59 43.69
C ASN A 200 1.04 9.09 43.37
N TYR A 201 0.49 9.85 44.32
CA TYR A 201 0.21 11.28 44.14
C TYR A 201 1.46 12.15 43.98
N ARG A 202 2.62 11.74 44.55
CA ARG A 202 3.90 12.43 44.29
C ARG A 202 4.25 12.38 42.81
N LYS A 203 4.20 11.19 42.22
CA LYS A 203 4.50 10.99 40.80
C LYS A 203 3.47 11.71 39.90
N MET A 204 2.21 11.73 40.30
CA MET A 204 1.18 12.54 39.63
C MET A 204 1.51 14.04 39.66
N ALA A 205 1.98 14.57 40.80
CA ALA A 205 2.33 15.98 40.96
C ALA A 205 3.57 16.37 40.14
N ILE A 206 4.61 15.54 40.17
CA ILE A 206 5.81 15.68 39.32
C ILE A 206 5.44 15.83 37.84
N ARG A 207 4.42 15.09 37.40
CA ARG A 207 3.96 15.06 36.00
C ARG A 207 2.85 16.08 35.69
N GLY A 208 2.44 16.91 36.65
CA GLY A 208 1.40 17.92 36.46
C GLY A 208 -0.05 17.39 36.37
N TYR A 209 -0.35 16.20 36.91
CA TYR A 209 -1.70 15.60 36.87
C TYR A 209 -2.62 16.18 37.96
N PHE A 210 -2.88 17.48 37.86
CA PHE A 210 -3.54 18.21 38.92
C PHE A 210 -5.00 17.81 39.13
N THR A 211 -5.71 17.34 38.10
CA THR A 211 -7.09 16.86 38.24
C THR A 211 -7.21 15.70 39.24
N GLN A 212 -6.30 14.73 39.16
CA GLN A 212 -6.26 13.57 40.06
C GLN A 212 -5.84 13.98 41.47
N ILE A 213 -4.92 14.94 41.59
CA ILE A 213 -4.47 15.49 42.87
C ILE A 213 -5.62 16.23 43.56
N ILE A 214 -6.35 17.08 42.83
CA ILE A 214 -7.53 17.80 43.32
C ILE A 214 -8.62 16.82 43.75
N SER A 215 -8.83 15.75 43.00
CA SER A 215 -9.80 14.71 43.38
C SER A 215 -9.45 14.04 44.72
N LYS A 216 -8.17 13.94 45.07
CA LYS A 216 -7.71 13.37 46.35
C LYS A 216 -7.65 14.39 47.48
N TYR A 217 -7.22 15.61 47.16
CA TYR A 217 -7.04 16.71 48.09
C TYR A 217 -7.86 17.92 47.60
N PRO A 218 -9.19 17.95 47.80
CA PRO A 218 -10.04 19.00 47.26
C PRO A 218 -9.61 20.42 47.68
N ASP A 219 -9.09 20.56 48.90
CA ASP A 219 -8.61 21.83 49.46
C ASP A 219 -7.39 22.39 48.73
N ILE A 220 -6.71 21.60 47.89
CA ILE A 220 -5.61 22.07 47.05
C ILE A 220 -6.09 22.75 45.77
N LYS A 221 -7.38 22.65 45.43
CA LYS A 221 -7.93 23.25 44.22
C LYS A 221 -7.63 24.76 44.12
N PRO A 222 -7.88 25.59 45.15
CA PRO A 222 -7.56 27.02 45.09
C PRO A 222 -6.06 27.28 44.95
N VAL A 223 -5.22 26.38 45.49
CA VAL A 223 -3.76 26.47 45.40
C VAL A 223 -3.30 26.30 43.95
N ILE A 224 -3.79 25.24 43.29
CA ILE A 224 -3.48 24.93 41.89
C ILE A 224 -4.07 25.97 40.94
N GLU A 225 -5.32 26.39 41.13
CA GLU A 225 -5.95 27.42 40.30
C GLU A 225 -5.19 28.74 40.40
N SER A 226 -4.82 29.16 41.60
CA SER A 226 -4.01 30.36 41.82
C SER A 226 -2.61 30.26 41.21
N PHE A 227 -1.99 29.07 41.22
CA PHE A 227 -0.73 28.85 40.52
C PHE A 227 -0.88 29.07 39.00
N PHE A 228 -1.89 28.45 38.38
CA PHE A 228 -2.13 28.62 36.94
C PHE A 228 -2.58 30.04 36.57
N GLU A 229 -3.23 30.78 37.47
CA GLU A 229 -3.51 32.20 37.26
C GLU A 229 -2.21 33.00 37.13
N ILE A 230 -1.24 32.80 38.03
CA ILE A 230 0.08 33.43 37.95
C ILE A 230 0.74 33.08 36.62
N GLU A 231 0.79 31.79 36.27
CA GLU A 231 1.37 31.33 35.01
C GLU A 231 0.68 31.96 33.77
N ARG A 232 -0.65 32.11 33.81
CA ARG A 232 -1.42 32.79 32.75
C ARG A 232 -1.09 34.27 32.69
N PHE A 233 -1.02 34.97 33.81
CA PHE A 233 -0.64 36.39 33.85
C PHE A 233 0.76 36.61 33.27
N CYS A 234 1.70 35.72 33.57
CA CYS A 234 3.08 35.86 33.10
C CYS A 234 3.25 35.58 31.61
N SER A 235 2.34 34.80 31.00
CA SER A 235 2.30 34.61 29.54
C SER A 235 2.18 35.92 28.74
N PHE A 236 1.70 37.01 29.36
CA PHE A 236 1.59 38.35 28.77
C PHE A 236 2.89 39.20 28.77
N GLY A 237 4.02 38.68 29.27
CA GLY A 237 5.33 39.36 29.14
C GLY A 237 5.84 40.08 30.39
N ILE A 238 5.51 39.54 31.57
CA ILE A 238 5.96 40.04 32.88
C ILE A 238 7.49 39.86 33.05
N LYS A 239 8.14 40.75 33.79
CA LYS A 239 9.57 40.65 34.13
C LYS A 239 9.83 39.51 35.13
N THR A 240 11.03 38.91 35.10
CA THR A 240 11.38 37.77 35.98
C THR A 240 11.25 38.09 37.48
N ASP A 241 11.58 39.33 37.89
CA ASP A 241 11.52 39.74 39.29
C ASP A 241 10.07 39.79 39.81
N GLU A 242 9.15 40.29 38.99
CA GLU A 242 7.71 40.34 39.29
C GLU A 242 7.11 38.92 39.42
N TYR A 243 7.54 37.98 38.56
CA TYR A 243 7.16 36.57 38.69
C TYR A 243 7.63 35.98 40.03
N THR A 244 8.88 36.26 40.40
CA THR A 244 9.47 35.76 41.65
C THR A 244 8.70 36.27 42.86
N GLU A 245 8.38 37.56 42.88
CA GLU A 245 7.58 38.17 43.95
C GLU A 245 6.17 37.56 44.05
N MET A 246 5.50 37.33 42.92
CA MET A 246 4.18 36.69 42.88
C MET A 246 4.24 35.25 43.39
N MET A 247 5.27 34.49 43.01
CA MET A 247 5.46 33.12 43.46
C MET A 247 5.80 33.04 44.96
N ASP A 248 6.61 33.95 45.50
CA ASP A 248 6.92 33.97 46.93
C ASP A 248 5.70 34.32 47.79
N LYS A 249 4.88 35.27 47.33
CA LYS A 249 3.58 35.56 47.95
C LYS A 249 2.65 34.35 47.89
N TRP A 250 2.60 33.66 46.76
CA TRP A 250 1.80 32.44 46.59
C TRP A 250 2.26 31.32 47.54
N LYS A 251 3.59 31.08 47.64
CA LYS A 251 4.17 30.09 48.54
C LYS A 251 3.79 30.38 49.99
N THR A 252 3.97 31.63 50.45
CA THR A 252 3.63 32.06 51.81
C THR A 252 2.14 31.90 52.10
N LYS A 253 1.28 32.29 51.16
CA LYS A 253 -0.19 32.22 51.30
C LYS A 253 -0.69 30.78 51.46
N TYR A 254 -0.18 29.84 50.67
CA TYR A 254 -0.71 28.48 50.59
C TYR A 254 0.13 27.44 51.33
N GLU A 255 1.20 27.85 52.03
CA GLU A 255 2.12 26.95 52.72
C GLU A 255 1.43 25.93 53.63
N LYS A 256 0.42 26.36 54.39
CA LYS A 256 -0.31 25.50 55.35
C LYS A 256 -1.40 24.66 54.71
N SER A 257 -1.83 25.03 53.50
CA SER A 257 -2.90 24.35 52.75
C SER A 257 -2.39 23.19 51.91
N ILE A 258 -1.08 23.17 51.59
CA ILE A 258 -0.48 22.11 50.77
C ILE A 258 -0.06 20.93 51.67
N PRO A 259 -0.49 19.69 51.36
CA PRO A 259 0.00 18.49 52.05
C PRO A 259 1.53 18.37 52.02
N ASN A 260 2.13 17.97 53.14
CA ASN A 260 3.60 17.88 53.28
C ASN A 260 4.28 17.02 52.20
N ASN A 261 3.62 15.96 51.74
CA ASN A 261 4.12 15.07 50.70
C ASN A 261 4.13 15.67 49.27
N LEU A 262 3.44 16.81 49.07
CA LEU A 262 3.36 17.55 47.81
C LEU A 262 4.09 18.91 47.86
N LYS A 263 4.37 19.42 49.06
CA LYS A 263 4.95 20.75 49.29
C LYS A 263 6.31 20.91 48.60
N ASP A 264 7.19 19.94 48.76
CA ASP A 264 8.51 19.95 48.12
C ASP A 264 8.43 19.96 46.59
N ILE A 265 7.43 19.29 46.01
CA ILE A 265 7.18 19.30 44.56
C ILE A 265 6.67 20.67 44.11
N LEU A 266 5.55 21.13 44.67
CA LEU A 266 4.90 22.38 44.25
C LEU A 266 5.76 23.63 44.48
N PHE A 267 6.69 23.57 45.44
CA PHE A 267 7.59 24.68 45.73
C PHE A 267 8.91 24.66 44.96
N GLY A 268 9.16 23.62 44.14
CA GLY A 268 10.39 23.53 43.35
C GLY A 268 11.61 22.99 44.10
N ASN A 269 11.41 22.28 45.22
CA ASN A 269 12.47 21.84 46.15
C ASN A 269 12.67 20.30 46.23
N LEU A 270 12.15 19.54 45.26
CA LEU A 270 12.22 18.08 45.25
C LEU A 270 13.65 17.60 44.95
N ASN A 271 14.18 16.66 45.75
CA ASN A 271 15.35 15.89 45.35
C ASN A 271 14.98 14.93 44.19
N THR A 272 15.67 15.08 43.05
CA THR A 272 15.37 14.39 41.79
C THR A 272 16.15 13.09 41.56
N GLU A 273 16.96 12.64 42.52
CA GLU A 273 17.79 11.42 42.37
C GLU A 273 16.98 10.14 42.11
N ASN A 274 15.74 10.05 42.64
CA ASN A 274 14.93 8.83 42.60
C ASN A 274 13.82 8.84 41.53
N ILE A 275 13.88 9.75 40.55
CA ILE A 275 12.87 9.85 39.48
C ILE A 275 13.52 9.70 38.11
N THR A 276 12.74 9.27 37.11
CA THR A 276 13.28 9.06 35.75
C THR A 276 13.74 10.37 35.13
N SER A 277 14.70 10.33 34.20
CA SER A 277 15.25 11.52 33.53
C SER A 277 14.16 12.40 32.87
N ILE A 278 13.16 11.78 32.26
CA ILE A 278 12.00 12.46 31.66
C ILE A 278 11.10 13.10 32.72
N GLU A 279 10.87 12.43 33.85
CA GLU A 279 10.08 12.98 34.95
C GLU A 279 10.81 14.14 35.63
N LYS A 280 12.12 14.04 35.76
CA LYS A 280 13.00 15.12 36.21
C LYS A 280 12.91 16.32 35.27
N LEU A 281 12.95 16.08 33.95
CA LEU A 281 12.78 17.14 32.96
C LEU A 281 11.39 17.81 33.08
N CYS A 282 10.32 17.01 33.16
CA CYS A 282 8.96 17.51 33.32
C CYS A 282 8.82 18.34 34.61
N TYR A 283 9.34 17.84 35.73
CA TYR A 283 9.36 18.52 37.02
C TYR A 283 10.07 19.87 36.95
N LYS A 284 11.31 19.88 36.43
CA LYS A 284 12.10 21.10 36.32
C LYS A 284 11.39 22.14 35.47
N LEU A 285 10.83 21.74 34.33
CA LEU A 285 10.08 22.63 33.44
C LEU A 285 8.78 23.16 34.06
N PHE A 286 8.10 22.38 34.91
CA PHE A 286 6.87 22.85 35.58
C PHE A 286 7.12 23.76 36.77
N PHE A 287 8.15 23.51 37.59
CA PHE A 287 8.23 24.12 38.92
C PHE A 287 9.53 24.86 39.23
N VAL A 288 10.59 24.68 38.43
CA VAL A 288 11.93 25.19 38.75
C VAL A 288 12.38 26.21 37.70
N GLU A 289 12.32 25.83 36.43
CA GLU A 289 12.96 26.56 35.35
C GLU A 289 11.97 27.44 34.60
N ARG A 290 12.39 28.68 34.33
CA ARG A 290 11.60 29.69 33.61
C ARG A 290 12.50 30.49 32.69
N LYS A 291 11.92 30.96 31.58
CA LYS A 291 12.57 31.92 30.69
C LYS A 291 11.79 33.21 30.67
N ASN A 292 12.39 34.30 31.13
CA ASN A 292 11.74 35.62 31.22
C ASN A 292 10.37 35.55 31.92
N GLY A 293 10.30 34.83 33.04
CA GLY A 293 9.05 34.63 33.80
C GLY A 293 8.00 33.72 33.13
N LYS A 294 8.31 33.06 32.00
CA LYS A 294 7.37 32.20 31.26
C LYS A 294 7.82 30.74 31.24
N PHE A 295 6.86 29.84 31.01
CA PHE A 295 7.16 28.47 30.63
C PHE A 295 8.03 28.43 29.37
N ILE A 296 8.97 27.49 29.36
CA ILE A 296 9.86 27.27 28.22
C ILE A 296 9.06 26.67 27.07
N SER A 297 9.08 27.36 25.93
CA SER A 297 8.44 26.93 24.67
C SER A 297 9.44 26.59 23.56
N LYS A 298 10.71 27.00 23.72
CA LYS A 298 11.81 26.74 22.77
C LYS A 298 12.77 25.68 23.32
N TYR A 299 13.26 24.80 22.44
CA TYR A 299 14.12 23.68 22.86
C TYR A 299 15.45 24.19 23.42
N GLU A 300 16.03 25.21 22.80
CA GLU A 300 17.35 25.76 23.14
C GLU A 300 17.40 26.21 24.61
N ASP A 301 16.28 26.72 25.13
CA ASP A 301 16.15 27.18 26.50
C ASP A 301 16.08 26.03 27.53
N MET A 302 15.78 24.79 27.13
CA MET A 302 15.76 23.63 28.03
C MET A 302 16.92 22.65 27.82
N ASN A 303 17.81 22.87 26.85
CA ASN A 303 18.88 21.94 26.49
C ASN A 303 19.82 21.62 27.68
N HIS A 304 20.04 22.58 28.57
CA HIS A 304 20.87 22.41 29.77
C HIS A 304 20.24 21.52 30.87
N LEU A 305 18.95 21.17 30.73
CA LEU A 305 18.22 20.34 31.69
C LEU A 305 18.24 18.86 31.33
N ILE A 306 18.79 18.51 30.17
CA ILE A 306 18.75 17.18 29.58
C ILE A 306 20.06 16.46 29.86
N ASP A 307 19.98 15.39 30.64
CA ASP A 307 21.15 14.58 31.01
C ASP A 307 21.56 13.59 29.90
N ASP A 308 20.63 13.18 29.02
CA ASP A 308 20.86 12.23 27.92
C ASP A 308 20.36 12.78 26.58
N ASN A 309 21.27 13.40 25.84
CA ASN A 309 20.98 14.01 24.53
C ASN A 309 20.77 13.00 23.39
N ASP A 310 20.99 11.71 23.64
CA ASP A 310 20.96 10.68 22.61
C ASP A 310 19.75 9.75 22.72
N SER A 311 18.84 9.91 23.69
CA SER A 311 17.60 9.14 23.69
C SER A 311 16.64 9.59 22.56
N ASP A 312 15.91 8.65 21.96
CA ASP A 312 14.94 8.95 20.88
C ASP A 312 13.87 9.96 21.31
N TYR A 313 13.45 9.97 22.58
CA TYR A 313 12.50 10.96 23.10
C TYR A 313 13.07 12.37 23.08
N ILE A 314 14.34 12.53 23.44
CA ILE A 314 15.01 13.83 23.36
C ILE A 314 15.19 14.24 21.90
N LEU A 315 15.54 13.32 20.99
CA LEU A 315 15.59 13.61 19.55
C LEU A 315 14.26 14.16 19.03
N ILE A 316 13.14 13.58 19.46
CA ILE A 316 11.79 14.08 19.12
C ILE A 316 11.57 15.49 19.71
N LEU A 317 11.88 15.71 20.98
CA LEU A 317 11.69 17.02 21.64
C LEU A 317 12.47 18.14 20.95
N LYS A 318 13.71 17.89 20.53
CA LYS A 318 14.52 18.88 19.79
C LYS A 318 14.21 18.94 18.30
N ARG A 319 13.27 18.10 17.81
CA ARG A 319 12.92 17.95 16.40
C ARG A 319 14.12 17.60 15.51
N ASP A 320 15.09 16.85 16.04
CA ASP A 320 16.23 16.29 15.30
C ASP A 320 15.79 14.99 14.61
N PHE A 321 14.87 15.17 13.66
CA PHE A 321 14.23 14.07 12.96
C PHE A 321 15.17 13.36 11.98
N ASP A 322 16.23 14.04 11.53
CA ASP A 322 17.28 13.47 10.68
C ASP A 322 17.94 12.29 11.37
N LYS A 323 18.43 12.47 12.61
CA LYS A 323 19.01 11.36 13.39
C LYS A 323 17.97 10.29 13.73
N LEU A 324 16.74 10.71 14.02
CA LEU A 324 15.67 9.80 14.41
C LEU A 324 15.28 8.84 13.26
N LEU A 325 15.29 9.30 12.01
CA LEU A 325 14.99 8.44 10.84
C LEU A 325 15.93 7.26 10.69
N TYR A 326 17.21 7.43 11.00
CA TYR A 326 18.19 6.35 10.96
C TYR A 326 18.00 5.32 12.07
N ARG A 327 17.23 5.65 13.12
CA ARG A 327 16.98 4.79 14.29
C ARG A 327 15.63 4.11 14.29
N LEU A 328 14.63 4.72 13.64
CA LEU A 328 13.29 4.16 13.54
C LEU A 328 13.14 3.35 12.26
N ASP A 329 12.26 2.34 12.26
CA ASP A 329 11.98 1.50 11.08
C ASP A 329 10.48 1.49 10.72
N GLY A 330 10.20 1.02 9.50
CA GLY A 330 8.85 0.73 9.02
C GLY A 330 7.91 1.93 9.07
N TRP A 331 6.73 1.74 9.66
CA TRP A 331 5.69 2.77 9.71
C TRP A 331 6.12 4.06 10.40
N LEU A 332 6.93 4.01 11.45
CA LEU A 332 7.36 5.22 12.15
C LEU A 332 8.32 6.06 11.31
N ARG A 333 9.28 5.42 10.64
CA ARG A 333 10.18 6.08 9.70
C ARG A 333 9.37 6.72 8.56
N LEU A 334 8.39 5.99 8.05
CA LEU A 334 7.47 6.48 7.01
C LEU A 334 6.67 7.69 7.49
N VAL A 335 6.13 7.69 8.71
CA VAL A 335 5.42 8.86 9.28
C VAL A 335 6.34 10.07 9.45
N LEU A 336 7.54 9.88 10.00
CA LEU A 336 8.51 10.97 10.17
C LEU A 336 8.86 11.64 8.84
N PHE A 337 8.97 10.86 7.77
CA PHE A 337 9.21 11.38 6.43
C PHE A 337 8.15 12.41 6.00
N PHE A 338 6.86 12.17 6.28
CA PHE A 338 5.79 13.13 5.92
C PHE A 338 5.66 14.30 6.90
N VAL A 339 6.00 14.07 8.17
CA VAL A 339 5.91 15.10 9.20
C VAL A 339 6.99 16.17 9.02
N CYS A 340 8.16 15.80 8.48
CA CYS A 340 9.33 16.66 8.35
C CYS A 340 9.50 17.18 6.91
N PRO A 341 9.19 18.46 6.63
CA PRO A 341 9.31 19.00 5.27
C PRO A 341 10.75 19.25 4.81
N MET A 342 11.75 19.17 5.72
CA MET A 342 13.14 19.59 5.47
C MET A 342 14.11 18.43 5.20
N LEU A 343 13.61 17.20 5.01
CA LEU A 343 14.51 16.06 4.91
C LEU A 343 15.28 16.01 3.58
N PRO A 344 16.60 15.76 3.63
CA PRO A 344 17.40 15.61 2.43
C PRO A 344 16.97 14.36 1.66
N GLU A 345 16.86 14.57 0.34
CA GLU A 345 16.86 13.74 -0.89
C GLU A 345 16.99 12.20 -0.87
N ASN A 346 17.07 11.51 0.26
CA ASN A 346 17.42 10.10 0.33
C ASN A 346 16.19 9.19 0.26
N ILE A 347 15.56 9.15 -0.93
CA ILE A 347 14.45 8.24 -1.28
C ILE A 347 14.73 6.77 -0.93
N PHE A 348 16.01 6.37 -0.84
CA PHE A 348 16.40 5.04 -0.36
C PHE A 348 15.79 4.71 1.02
N ASN A 349 15.71 5.67 1.93
CA ASN A 349 15.12 5.46 3.26
C ASN A 349 13.61 5.17 3.21
N ILE A 350 12.90 5.69 2.20
CA ILE A 350 11.48 5.40 1.96
C ILE A 350 11.33 3.96 1.46
N PHE A 351 12.15 3.54 0.49
CA PHE A 351 12.12 2.18 -0.03
C PHE A 351 12.42 1.14 1.05
N TYR A 352 13.41 1.38 1.91
CA TYR A 352 13.66 0.52 3.06
C TYR A 352 12.49 0.46 4.04
N SER A 353 11.73 1.56 4.20
CA SER A 353 10.53 1.57 5.04
C SER A 353 9.45 0.67 4.45
N PHE A 354 9.20 0.75 3.14
CA PHE A 354 8.25 -0.12 2.46
C PHE A 354 8.68 -1.59 2.45
N GLU A 355 9.96 -1.86 2.24
CA GLU A 355 10.52 -3.21 2.30
C GLU A 355 10.36 -3.82 3.71
N PHE A 356 10.66 -3.05 4.75
CA PHE A 356 10.46 -3.48 6.14
C PHE A 356 8.98 -3.79 6.43
N ILE A 357 8.07 -2.89 6.02
CA ILE A 357 6.62 -3.07 6.21
C ILE A 357 6.12 -4.31 5.47
N GLY A 358 6.50 -4.46 4.20
CA GLY A 358 6.13 -5.61 3.38
C GLY A 358 6.60 -6.91 4.02
N ASN A 359 7.87 -7.01 4.36
CA ASN A 359 8.44 -8.21 5.01
C ASN A 359 7.74 -8.54 6.33
N PHE A 360 7.35 -7.54 7.13
CA PHE A 360 6.56 -7.76 8.34
C PHE A 360 5.16 -8.32 8.03
N LEU A 361 4.50 -7.77 7.00
CA LEU A 361 3.13 -8.15 6.64
C LEU A 361 3.04 -9.51 5.94
N PHE A 362 4.13 -10.07 5.44
CA PHE A 362 4.12 -11.32 4.66
C PHE A 362 3.28 -12.45 5.31
N LEU A 363 3.48 -12.70 6.61
CA LEU A 363 2.78 -13.76 7.34
C LEU A 363 1.37 -13.38 7.80
N ILE A 364 1.01 -12.10 7.74
CA ILE A 364 -0.27 -11.56 8.21
C ILE A 364 -1.23 -11.37 7.03
N ASP A 365 -0.77 -10.64 6.02
CA ASP A 365 -1.46 -10.42 4.75
C ASP A 365 -0.42 -10.28 3.63
N TRP A 366 -0.14 -11.39 2.95
CA TRP A 366 0.82 -11.43 1.86
C TRP A 366 0.40 -10.56 0.65
N LYS A 367 -0.91 -10.29 0.46
CA LYS A 367 -1.38 -9.42 -0.64
C LYS A 367 -1.01 -7.98 -0.34
N LEU A 368 -1.32 -7.52 0.88
CA LEU A 368 -0.93 -6.18 1.32
C LEU A 368 0.59 -6.04 1.42
N SER A 369 1.30 -7.09 1.83
CA SER A 369 2.76 -7.14 1.77
C SER A 369 3.28 -6.83 0.36
N LEU A 370 2.80 -7.55 -0.67
CA LEU A 370 3.20 -7.29 -2.05
C LEU A 370 2.86 -5.87 -2.51
N GLU A 371 1.73 -5.32 -2.07
CA GLU A 371 1.39 -3.93 -2.36
C GLU A 371 2.40 -2.95 -1.75
N TYR A 372 2.87 -3.17 -0.53
CA TYR A 372 3.97 -2.38 0.04
C TYR A 372 5.30 -2.62 -0.70
N LEU A 373 5.66 -3.88 -0.97
CA LEU A 373 6.91 -4.26 -1.64
C LEU A 373 6.98 -3.74 -3.08
N SER A 374 5.83 -3.47 -3.70
CA SER A 374 5.77 -2.89 -5.05
C SER A 374 6.30 -1.46 -5.16
N PHE A 375 6.52 -0.79 -4.03
CA PHE A 375 7.21 0.49 -3.98
C PHE A 375 8.72 0.36 -3.80
N THR A 376 9.26 -0.87 -3.79
CA THR A 376 10.70 -1.11 -3.60
C THR A 376 11.41 -1.37 -4.93
N LYS A 377 12.72 -1.12 -4.98
CA LYS A 377 13.54 -1.45 -6.16
C LYS A 377 13.61 -2.95 -6.45
N ASN A 378 13.36 -3.79 -5.45
CA ASN A 378 13.45 -5.24 -5.53
C ASN A 378 12.09 -5.91 -5.81
N PHE A 379 11.07 -5.14 -6.23
CA PHE A 379 9.71 -5.66 -6.36
C PHE A 379 9.61 -6.91 -7.24
N LEU A 380 10.26 -6.96 -8.41
CA LEU A 380 10.20 -8.12 -9.30
C LEU A 380 10.68 -9.41 -8.60
N LYS A 381 11.76 -9.32 -7.83
CA LYS A 381 12.29 -10.44 -7.04
C LYS A 381 11.28 -10.91 -5.99
N TYR A 382 10.65 -9.99 -5.28
CA TYR A 382 9.60 -10.31 -4.32
C TYR A 382 8.38 -10.94 -5.00
N PHE A 383 7.93 -10.35 -6.10
CA PHE A 383 6.81 -10.83 -6.90
C PHE A 383 7.00 -12.28 -7.36
N GLU A 384 8.15 -12.59 -7.96
CA GLU A 384 8.48 -13.95 -8.42
C GLU A 384 8.59 -14.96 -7.28
N ASN A 385 9.09 -14.55 -6.11
CA ASN A 385 9.13 -15.42 -4.94
C ASN A 385 7.74 -15.70 -4.40
N TYR A 386 6.86 -14.70 -4.36
CA TYR A 386 5.49 -14.88 -3.88
C TYR A 386 4.68 -15.76 -4.83
N LEU A 387 4.87 -15.63 -6.14
CA LEU A 387 4.27 -16.55 -7.12
C LEU A 387 4.57 -18.02 -6.79
N LYS A 388 5.77 -18.31 -6.29
CA LYS A 388 6.21 -19.68 -5.96
C LYS A 388 5.66 -20.22 -4.64
N ILE A 389 5.38 -19.34 -3.68
CA ILE A 389 5.05 -19.72 -2.30
C ILE A 389 3.54 -19.68 -2.04
N VAL A 390 2.83 -18.78 -2.71
CA VAL A 390 1.38 -18.60 -2.55
C VAL A 390 0.63 -19.73 -3.25
N GLU A 391 -0.48 -20.16 -2.65
CA GLU A 391 -1.38 -21.15 -3.22
C GLU A 391 -1.87 -20.75 -4.63
N VAL A 392 -1.79 -21.70 -5.55
CA VAL A 392 -2.20 -21.52 -6.95
C VAL A 392 -3.71 -21.71 -7.08
N ASN A 393 -4.43 -20.60 -7.24
CA ASN A 393 -5.87 -20.59 -7.53
C ASN A 393 -6.26 -19.35 -8.36
N LEU A 394 -7.45 -19.34 -8.97
CA LEU A 394 -7.90 -18.26 -9.85
C LEU A 394 -8.00 -16.89 -9.14
N ILE A 395 -8.36 -16.85 -7.86
CA ILE A 395 -8.44 -15.59 -7.10
C ILE A 395 -7.06 -14.93 -6.99
N ASN A 396 -6.04 -15.72 -6.67
CA ASN A 396 -4.67 -15.25 -6.56
C ASN A 396 -4.07 -14.93 -7.92
N PHE A 397 -4.42 -15.71 -8.95
CA PHE A 397 -4.08 -15.42 -10.33
C PHE A 397 -4.53 -14.01 -10.76
N TYR A 398 -5.82 -13.68 -10.62
CA TYR A 398 -6.32 -12.36 -10.99
C TYR A 398 -5.66 -11.25 -10.17
N PHE A 399 -5.34 -11.49 -8.89
CA PHE A 399 -4.57 -10.55 -8.09
C PHE A 399 -3.17 -10.30 -8.70
N PHE A 400 -2.43 -11.35 -9.04
CA PHE A 400 -1.11 -11.23 -9.66
C PHE A 400 -1.16 -10.58 -11.05
N ILE A 401 -2.15 -10.91 -11.88
CA ILE A 401 -2.38 -10.25 -13.19
C ILE A 401 -2.64 -8.76 -12.99
N SER A 402 -3.54 -8.40 -12.07
CA SER A 402 -3.82 -7.01 -11.73
C SER A 402 -2.57 -6.29 -11.25
N LEU A 403 -1.77 -6.95 -10.41
CA LEU A 403 -0.53 -6.39 -9.89
C LEU A 403 0.53 -6.22 -10.99
N CYS A 404 0.63 -7.14 -11.95
CA CYS A 404 1.49 -6.99 -13.13
C CYS A 404 1.10 -5.78 -13.96
N SER A 405 -0.18 -5.65 -14.31
CA SER A 405 -0.72 -4.52 -15.09
C SER A 405 -0.45 -3.19 -14.38
N ARG A 406 -0.68 -3.13 -13.06
CA ARG A 406 -0.44 -1.92 -12.24
C ARG A 406 1.04 -1.53 -12.12
N ASN A 407 1.96 -2.49 -12.29
CA ASN A 407 3.39 -2.27 -12.06
C ASN A 407 4.25 -2.41 -13.31
N LYS A 408 3.63 -2.51 -14.49
CA LYS A 408 4.32 -2.70 -15.78
C LYS A 408 5.26 -3.92 -15.77
N ILE A 409 4.88 -4.97 -15.03
CA ILE A 409 5.55 -6.28 -15.09
C ILE A 409 4.94 -7.07 -16.24
N ASP A 410 5.79 -7.83 -16.95
CA ASP A 410 5.34 -8.76 -17.97
C ASP A 410 4.37 -9.80 -17.39
N ILE A 411 3.10 -9.69 -17.79
CA ILE A 411 2.00 -10.56 -17.37
C ILE A 411 2.28 -12.02 -17.75
N ASN A 412 3.08 -12.27 -18.79
CA ASN A 412 3.43 -13.62 -19.23
C ASN A 412 4.17 -14.43 -18.16
N ILE A 413 4.82 -13.79 -17.18
CA ILE A 413 5.44 -14.49 -16.06
C ILE A 413 4.38 -15.25 -15.25
N VAL A 414 3.23 -14.60 -14.98
CA VAL A 414 2.11 -15.19 -14.24
C VAL A 414 1.42 -16.27 -15.07
N TYR A 415 1.15 -16.00 -16.35
CA TYR A 415 0.55 -16.98 -17.26
C TYR A 415 1.39 -18.26 -17.33
N LYS A 416 2.69 -18.15 -17.61
CA LYS A 416 3.60 -19.29 -17.68
C LYS A 416 3.60 -20.09 -16.38
N TYR A 417 3.64 -19.42 -15.23
CA TYR A 417 3.64 -20.09 -13.93
C TYR A 417 2.35 -20.89 -13.68
N TYR A 418 1.19 -20.24 -13.84
CA TYR A 418 -0.11 -20.86 -13.57
C TYR A 418 -0.46 -21.96 -14.58
N ILE A 419 -0.20 -21.72 -15.87
CA ILE A 419 -0.43 -22.72 -16.92
C ILE A 419 0.42 -23.96 -16.66
N ASN A 420 1.72 -23.80 -16.39
CA ASN A 420 2.60 -24.95 -16.10
C ASN A 420 2.15 -25.71 -14.84
N TYR A 421 1.70 -25.01 -13.80
CA TYR A 421 1.15 -25.66 -12.61
C TYR A 421 -0.06 -26.54 -12.95
N TYR A 422 -1.06 -25.99 -13.64
CA TYR A 422 -2.27 -26.74 -13.99
C TYR A 422 -2.00 -27.89 -14.96
N LEU A 423 -1.09 -27.72 -15.92
CA LEU A 423 -0.64 -28.81 -16.79
C LEU A 423 -0.03 -29.97 -16.01
N ASN A 424 0.77 -29.68 -14.99
CA ASN A 424 1.41 -30.70 -14.16
C ASN A 424 0.42 -31.52 -13.33
N ILE A 425 -0.65 -30.89 -12.84
CA ILE A 425 -1.69 -31.56 -12.03
C ILE A 425 -2.87 -32.10 -12.86
N GLY A 426 -2.87 -31.88 -14.18
CA GLY A 426 -3.94 -32.31 -15.08
C GLY A 426 -5.20 -31.43 -15.06
N GLY A 427 -5.11 -30.19 -14.56
CA GLY A 427 -6.19 -29.19 -14.54
C GLY A 427 -6.36 -28.50 -15.89
N TYR A 428 -6.72 -29.26 -16.93
CA TYR A 428 -6.74 -28.74 -18.31
C TYR A 428 -7.86 -27.73 -18.58
N ASP A 429 -8.99 -27.83 -17.88
CA ASP A 429 -10.10 -26.88 -18.01
C ASP A 429 -9.70 -25.49 -17.47
N GLU A 430 -8.94 -25.44 -16.38
CA GLU A 430 -8.38 -24.19 -15.84
C GLU A 430 -7.38 -23.54 -16.80
N VAL A 431 -6.57 -24.34 -17.51
CA VAL A 431 -5.69 -23.84 -18.58
C VAL A 431 -6.52 -23.16 -19.67
N PHE A 432 -7.65 -23.73 -20.08
CA PHE A 432 -8.54 -23.09 -21.04
C PHE A 432 -9.15 -21.80 -20.53
N ASN A 433 -9.67 -21.78 -19.29
CA ASN A 433 -10.19 -20.54 -18.68
C ASN A 433 -9.14 -19.42 -18.74
N ILE A 434 -7.90 -19.72 -18.37
CA ILE A 434 -6.79 -18.76 -18.42
C ILE A 434 -6.51 -18.28 -19.86
N ILE A 435 -6.49 -19.19 -20.83
CA ILE A 435 -6.18 -18.83 -22.22
C ILE A 435 -7.30 -17.98 -22.85
N ASN A 436 -8.57 -18.32 -22.61
CA ASN A 436 -9.70 -17.66 -23.27
C ASN A 436 -10.12 -16.35 -22.60
N ASP A 437 -10.28 -16.35 -21.27
CA ASP A 437 -10.82 -15.19 -20.57
C ASP A 437 -9.89 -13.99 -20.63
N LEU A 438 -8.59 -14.23 -20.83
CA LEU A 438 -7.55 -13.20 -20.74
C LEU A 438 -6.71 -13.04 -22.01
N LYS A 439 -7.14 -13.64 -23.13
CA LYS A 439 -6.46 -13.56 -24.44
C LYS A 439 -4.96 -13.88 -24.35
N CYS A 440 -4.59 -14.90 -23.58
CA CYS A 440 -3.19 -15.29 -23.44
C CYS A 440 -2.60 -15.68 -24.81
N ASP A 441 -1.43 -15.12 -25.15
CA ASP A 441 -0.68 -15.47 -26.37
C ASP A 441 0.32 -16.60 -26.14
N TYR A 442 0.44 -17.09 -24.90
CA TYR A 442 1.32 -18.20 -24.57
C TYR A 442 0.80 -19.51 -25.20
N ILE A 443 1.63 -20.12 -26.03
CA ILE A 443 1.33 -21.39 -26.71
C ILE A 443 1.80 -22.54 -25.82
N VAL A 444 0.85 -23.40 -25.43
CA VAL A 444 1.12 -24.63 -24.67
C VAL A 444 1.39 -25.79 -25.64
N ASP A 445 2.65 -26.23 -25.71
CA ASP A 445 3.03 -27.46 -26.42
C ASP A 445 3.26 -28.61 -25.42
N ASP A 446 2.22 -28.95 -24.65
CA ASP A 446 2.19 -30.16 -23.83
C ASP A 446 1.33 -31.23 -24.49
N SER A 447 1.88 -32.43 -24.63
CA SER A 447 1.20 -33.50 -25.38
C SER A 447 0.00 -34.12 -24.68
N LYS A 448 -0.02 -34.12 -23.33
CA LYS A 448 -1.17 -34.64 -22.58
C LYS A 448 -2.33 -33.65 -22.65
N PHE A 449 -2.01 -32.35 -22.61
CA PHE A 449 -2.94 -31.28 -22.91
C PHE A 449 -3.50 -31.41 -24.33
N ILE A 450 -2.66 -31.50 -25.36
CA ILE A 450 -3.13 -31.67 -26.75
C ILE A 450 -4.01 -32.93 -26.90
N ASP A 451 -3.66 -34.05 -26.26
CA ASP A 451 -4.49 -35.26 -26.24
C ASP A 451 -5.86 -35.01 -25.62
N TYR A 452 -5.89 -34.33 -24.47
CA TYR A 452 -7.13 -33.92 -23.81
C TYR A 452 -7.98 -33.04 -24.72
N CYS A 453 -7.36 -32.06 -25.38
CA CYS A 453 -8.04 -31.13 -26.28
C CYS A 453 -8.73 -31.85 -27.44
N ILE A 454 -8.04 -32.81 -28.06
CA ILE A 454 -8.61 -33.58 -29.17
C ILE A 454 -9.73 -34.51 -28.68
N LYS A 455 -9.57 -35.14 -27.51
CA LYS A 455 -10.59 -36.03 -26.95
C LYS A 455 -11.89 -35.29 -26.62
N ASN A 456 -11.78 -34.04 -26.16
CA ASN A 456 -12.91 -33.23 -25.73
C ASN A 456 -13.24 -32.06 -26.67
N TYR A 457 -12.82 -32.17 -27.94
CA TYR A 457 -12.81 -31.04 -28.88
C TYR A 457 -14.16 -30.32 -29.00
N GLU A 458 -15.26 -31.04 -29.17
CA GLU A 458 -16.59 -30.42 -29.29
C GLU A 458 -16.99 -29.65 -28.03
N ASN A 459 -16.73 -30.20 -26.85
CA ASN A 459 -17.00 -29.51 -25.58
C ASN A 459 -16.13 -28.27 -25.42
N ILE A 460 -14.85 -28.36 -25.77
CA ILE A 460 -13.92 -27.24 -25.71
C ILE A 460 -14.32 -26.16 -26.71
N ARG A 461 -14.54 -26.54 -27.97
CA ARG A 461 -14.99 -25.63 -29.03
C ARG A 461 -16.24 -24.85 -28.61
N ASN A 462 -17.24 -25.54 -28.05
CA ASN A 462 -18.50 -24.91 -27.67
C ASN A 462 -18.42 -24.04 -26.42
N ARG A 463 -17.51 -24.34 -25.48
CA ARG A 463 -17.40 -23.59 -24.20
C ARG A 463 -16.36 -22.48 -24.22
N PHE A 464 -15.31 -22.64 -25.02
CA PHE A 464 -14.05 -21.94 -24.80
C PHE A 464 -13.53 -21.21 -26.03
N VAL A 465 -13.89 -21.63 -27.25
CA VAL A 465 -13.17 -21.17 -28.44
C VAL A 465 -14.02 -20.19 -29.26
N SER A 466 -13.66 -18.91 -29.23
CA SER A 466 -14.13 -17.94 -30.23
C SER A 466 -13.52 -18.25 -31.61
N CYS A 467 -14.18 -17.86 -32.70
CA CYS A 467 -13.67 -18.08 -34.06
C CYS A 467 -12.25 -17.51 -34.30
N GLU A 468 -11.81 -16.52 -33.52
CA GLU A 468 -10.45 -15.97 -33.59
C GLU A 468 -9.42 -16.85 -32.91
N MET A 469 -9.77 -17.53 -31.82
CA MET A 469 -8.83 -18.42 -31.09
C MET A 469 -8.54 -19.71 -31.85
N LEU A 470 -9.48 -20.21 -32.65
CA LEU A 470 -9.25 -21.31 -33.59
C LEU A 470 -8.13 -21.04 -34.59
N LYS A 471 -7.76 -19.76 -34.81
CA LYS A 471 -6.67 -19.37 -35.73
C LYS A 471 -5.30 -19.36 -35.06
N LYS A 472 -5.22 -19.45 -33.73
CA LYS A 472 -3.92 -19.54 -33.02
C LYS A 472 -3.35 -20.96 -33.16
N GLN A 473 -2.02 -21.06 -33.29
CA GLN A 473 -1.31 -22.28 -33.71
C GLN A 473 -1.70 -23.59 -32.98
N PRO A 474 -1.81 -23.67 -31.63
CA PRO A 474 -2.15 -24.94 -31.00
C PRO A 474 -3.63 -25.34 -31.24
N PHE A 475 -4.55 -24.38 -31.21
CA PHE A 475 -5.98 -24.62 -31.41
C PHE A 475 -6.32 -24.96 -32.85
N TRP A 476 -5.67 -24.29 -33.80
CA TRP A 476 -5.74 -24.63 -35.21
C TRP A 476 -5.28 -26.07 -35.45
N PHE A 477 -4.12 -26.44 -34.89
CA PHE A 477 -3.60 -27.81 -35.02
C PHE A 477 -4.56 -28.85 -34.40
N ILE A 478 -5.10 -28.57 -33.21
CA ILE A 478 -6.11 -29.42 -32.56
C ILE A 478 -7.35 -29.59 -33.46
N SER A 479 -7.84 -28.52 -34.08
CA SER A 479 -8.98 -28.56 -35.02
C SER A 479 -8.69 -29.43 -36.24
N VAL A 480 -7.51 -29.29 -36.85
CA VAL A 480 -7.09 -30.13 -37.97
C VAL A 480 -7.03 -31.60 -37.56
N ILE A 481 -6.39 -31.93 -36.44
CA ILE A 481 -6.32 -33.31 -35.95
C ILE A 481 -7.70 -33.89 -35.63
N PHE A 482 -8.62 -33.10 -35.06
CA PHE A 482 -9.98 -33.53 -34.83
C PHE A 482 -10.73 -33.83 -36.14
N ASN A 483 -10.62 -32.95 -37.14
CA ASN A 483 -11.24 -33.15 -38.45
C ASN A 483 -10.69 -34.41 -39.14
N LEU A 484 -9.37 -34.67 -39.02
CA LEU A 484 -8.73 -35.87 -39.56
C LEU A 484 -9.30 -37.13 -38.93
N LYS A 485 -9.55 -37.14 -37.62
CA LYS A 485 -10.14 -38.29 -36.91
C LYS A 485 -11.56 -38.60 -37.34
N ASN A 486 -12.33 -37.57 -37.69
CA ASN A 486 -13.73 -37.70 -38.08
C ASN A 486 -13.95 -37.80 -39.60
N ASN A 487 -12.86 -37.88 -40.39
CA ASN A 487 -12.89 -37.91 -41.85
C ASN A 487 -13.62 -36.73 -42.49
N PHE A 488 -13.54 -35.53 -41.90
CA PHE A 488 -14.02 -34.31 -42.55
C PHE A 488 -13.01 -33.80 -43.57
N TYR A 489 -13.48 -33.08 -44.59
CA TYR A 489 -12.60 -32.44 -45.57
C TYR A 489 -11.70 -31.39 -44.90
N ILE A 490 -10.43 -31.36 -45.32
CA ILE A 490 -9.39 -30.45 -44.81
C ILE A 490 -8.65 -29.87 -46.01
N SER A 491 -8.38 -28.57 -45.94
CA SER A 491 -7.67 -27.89 -47.03
C SER A 491 -6.24 -28.41 -47.17
N GLU A 492 -5.72 -28.37 -48.40
CA GLU A 492 -4.33 -28.73 -48.70
C GLU A 492 -3.33 -27.98 -47.79
N ASN A 493 -3.52 -26.66 -47.66
CA ASN A 493 -2.66 -25.81 -46.82
C ASN A 493 -2.69 -26.27 -45.36
N ASP A 494 -3.86 -26.67 -44.85
CA ASP A 494 -3.96 -27.08 -43.46
C ASP A 494 -3.25 -28.41 -43.19
N ILE A 495 -3.31 -29.34 -44.14
CA ILE A 495 -2.60 -30.62 -44.07
C ILE A 495 -1.08 -30.39 -43.98
N PHE A 496 -0.54 -29.54 -44.85
CA PHE A 496 0.91 -29.26 -44.86
C PHE A 496 1.38 -28.53 -43.62
N MET A 497 0.61 -27.54 -43.19
CA MET A 497 0.90 -26.87 -41.92
C MET A 497 0.88 -27.89 -40.77
N ALA A 498 -0.04 -28.86 -40.78
CA ALA A 498 -0.16 -29.81 -39.67
C ALA A 498 1.01 -30.80 -39.66
N LEU A 499 1.49 -31.21 -40.83
CA LEU A 499 2.71 -32.00 -40.96
C LEU A 499 3.94 -31.22 -40.46
N LYS A 500 4.01 -29.91 -40.70
CA LYS A 500 5.10 -29.06 -40.20
C LYS A 500 5.08 -28.89 -38.68
N TYR A 501 3.89 -28.79 -38.06
CA TYR A 501 3.74 -28.61 -36.62
C TYR A 501 3.69 -29.92 -35.81
N ALA A 502 3.53 -31.07 -36.46
CA ALA A 502 3.45 -32.34 -35.77
C ALA A 502 4.78 -32.67 -35.04
N SER A 503 4.82 -32.49 -33.73
CA SER A 503 6.02 -32.77 -32.92
C SER A 503 6.13 -34.23 -32.46
N LYS A 504 5.12 -35.08 -32.72
CA LYS A 504 5.04 -36.47 -32.25
C LYS A 504 4.57 -37.44 -33.32
N ARG A 505 5.16 -38.65 -33.31
CA ARG A 505 4.78 -39.82 -34.13
C ARG A 505 3.27 -39.98 -34.35
N LYS A 506 2.50 -39.99 -33.26
CA LYS A 506 1.06 -40.27 -33.31
C LYS A 506 0.27 -39.27 -34.17
N TRP A 507 0.76 -38.04 -34.30
CA TRP A 507 0.13 -37.00 -35.10
C TRP A 507 0.43 -37.18 -36.58
N TYR A 508 1.70 -37.46 -36.92
CA TYR A 508 2.06 -37.87 -38.27
C TYR A 508 1.26 -39.09 -38.73
N GLU A 509 1.15 -40.13 -37.89
CA GLU A 509 0.36 -41.30 -38.22
C GLU A 509 -1.10 -40.97 -38.54
N GLN A 510 -1.72 -40.05 -37.80
CA GLN A 510 -3.11 -39.66 -38.03
C GLN A 510 -3.27 -38.91 -39.36
N ILE A 511 -2.38 -37.97 -39.65
CA ILE A 511 -2.38 -37.21 -40.90
C ILE A 511 -2.19 -38.16 -42.08
N PHE A 512 -1.20 -39.05 -42.05
CA PHE A 512 -0.95 -39.99 -43.15
C PHE A 512 -2.05 -41.06 -43.30
N LYS A 513 -2.65 -41.53 -42.19
CA LYS A 513 -3.81 -42.44 -42.26
C LYS A 513 -4.99 -41.78 -42.96
N TYR A 514 -5.28 -40.51 -42.68
CA TYR A 514 -6.31 -39.76 -43.40
C TYR A 514 -5.94 -39.61 -44.89
N LEU A 515 -4.70 -39.25 -45.20
CA LEU A 515 -4.23 -39.10 -46.59
C LEU A 515 -4.45 -40.37 -47.42
N ILE A 516 -4.26 -41.53 -46.80
CA ILE A 516 -4.48 -42.83 -47.45
C ILE A 516 -5.96 -43.17 -47.56
N LYS A 517 -6.76 -42.90 -46.52
CA LYS A 517 -8.16 -43.33 -46.44
C LYS A 517 -9.16 -42.44 -47.19
N TYR A 518 -8.95 -41.13 -47.25
CA TYR A 518 -9.93 -40.21 -47.81
C TYR A 518 -9.80 -40.14 -49.33
N ASP A 519 -10.80 -40.58 -50.08
CA ASP A 519 -10.66 -40.81 -51.53
C ASP A 519 -10.54 -39.52 -52.37
N GLU A 520 -11.09 -38.41 -51.92
CA GLU A 520 -11.15 -37.13 -52.65
C GLU A 520 -9.93 -36.22 -52.38
N ILE A 521 -8.75 -36.80 -52.14
CA ILE A 521 -7.52 -36.02 -51.94
C ILE A 521 -6.85 -35.77 -53.28
N ASP A 522 -6.50 -34.51 -53.55
CA ASP A 522 -5.75 -34.14 -54.75
C ASP A 522 -4.36 -34.84 -54.78
N LYS A 523 -4.00 -35.32 -55.96
CA LYS A 523 -2.70 -35.93 -56.28
C LYS A 523 -1.54 -35.02 -55.89
N SER A 524 -1.71 -33.70 -56.08
CA SER A 524 -0.71 -32.69 -55.72
C SER A 524 -0.38 -32.73 -54.21
N VAL A 525 -1.40 -32.91 -53.36
CA VAL A 525 -1.25 -33.02 -51.90
C VAL A 525 -0.49 -34.29 -51.53
N LEU A 526 -0.87 -35.42 -52.14
CA LEU A 526 -0.22 -36.71 -51.91
C LEU A 526 1.25 -36.69 -52.32
N ALA A 527 1.57 -36.09 -53.48
CA ALA A 527 2.93 -35.97 -53.98
C ALA A 527 3.81 -35.08 -53.07
N LYS A 528 3.33 -33.89 -52.70
CA LYS A 528 4.04 -33.00 -51.76
C LYS A 528 4.20 -33.64 -50.37
N SER A 529 3.24 -34.44 -49.93
CA SER A 529 3.33 -35.17 -48.65
C SER A 529 4.44 -36.23 -48.64
N LEU A 530 4.77 -36.82 -49.79
CA LEU A 530 5.93 -37.70 -49.92
C LEU A 530 7.25 -36.94 -49.74
N CYS A 531 7.36 -35.72 -50.29
CA CYS A 531 8.53 -34.87 -50.06
C CYS A 531 8.73 -34.56 -48.58
N VAL A 532 7.64 -34.25 -47.86
CA VAL A 532 7.68 -34.03 -46.40
C VAL A 532 8.15 -35.28 -45.65
N ILE A 533 7.73 -36.47 -46.07
CA ILE A 533 8.22 -37.73 -45.48
C ILE A 533 9.74 -37.87 -45.68
N GLU A 534 10.27 -37.52 -46.86
CA GLU A 534 11.71 -37.58 -47.14
C GLU A 534 12.51 -36.56 -46.34
N GLU A 535 12.00 -35.34 -46.18
CA GLU A 535 12.59 -34.30 -45.34
C GLU A 535 12.69 -34.76 -43.87
N ILE A 536 11.62 -35.35 -43.33
CA ILE A 536 11.59 -35.86 -41.94
C ILE A 536 12.54 -37.05 -41.75
N LYS A 537 12.66 -37.94 -42.76
CA LYS A 537 13.58 -39.10 -42.69
C LYS A 537 15.06 -38.70 -42.60
N ASN A 538 15.43 -37.56 -43.17
CA ASN A 538 16.80 -37.06 -43.14
C ASN A 538 17.18 -36.44 -41.79
N ASP A 539 16.19 -36.06 -40.96
CA ASP A 539 16.38 -35.59 -39.61
C ASP A 539 16.47 -36.81 -38.66
N LYS A 540 17.69 -37.17 -38.25
CA LYS A 540 18.12 -38.50 -37.74
C LYS A 540 17.48 -39.02 -36.44
N THR A 541 16.30 -38.53 -36.03
CA THR A 541 15.69 -38.84 -34.73
C THR A 541 14.31 -39.52 -34.76
N MET A 542 13.72 -39.91 -35.91
CA MET A 542 12.48 -40.71 -35.91
C MET A 542 12.29 -41.74 -37.05
N MET A 543 12.08 -43.00 -36.63
CA MET A 543 11.32 -44.12 -37.24
C MET A 543 11.15 -44.21 -38.77
N SER A 544 12.13 -44.83 -39.42
CA SER A 544 12.12 -45.18 -40.84
C SER A 544 10.94 -46.06 -41.27
N ASP A 545 10.54 -47.03 -40.45
CA ASP A 545 9.68 -48.14 -40.91
C ASP A 545 8.23 -47.72 -41.13
N ILE A 546 7.72 -46.81 -40.31
CA ILE A 546 6.34 -46.30 -40.40
C ILE A 546 6.22 -45.31 -41.55
N PHE A 547 7.22 -44.45 -41.73
CA PHE A 547 7.27 -43.53 -42.85
C PHE A 547 7.48 -44.28 -44.17
N ALA A 548 8.22 -45.39 -44.18
CA ALA A 548 8.27 -46.30 -45.32
C ALA A 548 6.91 -46.94 -45.61
N PHE A 549 6.19 -47.42 -44.59
CA PHE A 549 4.83 -47.92 -44.74
C PHE A 549 3.88 -46.89 -45.36
N PHE A 550 3.86 -45.65 -44.84
CA PHE A 550 2.99 -44.60 -45.36
C PHE A 550 3.39 -44.13 -46.75
N SER A 551 4.69 -43.99 -47.01
CA SER A 551 5.21 -43.65 -48.33
C SER A 551 4.75 -44.67 -49.38
N ASN A 552 4.90 -45.96 -49.10
CA ASN A 552 4.42 -47.03 -49.98
C ASN A 552 2.91 -46.94 -50.22
N LYS A 553 2.12 -46.73 -49.18
CA LYS A 553 0.65 -46.63 -49.29
C LYS A 553 0.19 -45.39 -50.07
N ILE A 554 0.88 -44.26 -49.93
CA ILE A 554 0.61 -43.05 -50.71
C ILE A 554 0.98 -43.28 -52.18
N CYS A 555 2.14 -43.88 -52.47
CA CYS A 555 2.54 -44.26 -53.83
C CYS A 555 1.54 -45.23 -54.48
N GLU A 556 1.07 -46.25 -53.75
CA GLU A 556 0.02 -47.17 -54.22
C GLU A 556 -1.26 -46.41 -54.61
N LYS A 557 -1.68 -45.45 -53.78
CA LYS A 557 -2.88 -44.64 -54.02
C LYS A 557 -2.72 -43.72 -55.22
N LEU A 558 -1.60 -42.99 -55.31
CA LEU A 558 -1.26 -42.15 -56.47
C LEU A 558 -1.29 -42.98 -57.75
N THR A 559 -0.63 -44.15 -57.75
CA THR A 559 -0.60 -45.06 -58.91
C THR A 559 -2.00 -45.48 -59.34
N LYS A 560 -2.90 -45.81 -58.40
CA LYS A 560 -4.29 -46.14 -58.70
C LYS A 560 -5.06 -44.96 -59.31
N MET A 561 -4.85 -43.75 -58.80
CA MET A 561 -5.50 -42.54 -59.31
C MET A 561 -4.99 -42.15 -60.71
N TYR A 562 -3.70 -42.31 -61.00
CA TYR A 562 -3.17 -42.11 -62.35
C TYR A 562 -3.65 -43.18 -63.33
N LYS A 563 -3.78 -44.44 -62.91
CA LYS A 563 -4.34 -45.52 -63.75
C LYS A 563 -5.81 -45.32 -64.11
N LYS A 564 -6.60 -44.67 -63.25
CA LYS A 564 -8.02 -44.33 -63.52
C LYS A 564 -8.23 -43.19 -64.52
N GLU A 565 -7.21 -42.40 -64.82
CA GLU A 565 -7.29 -41.28 -65.80
C GLU A 565 -6.79 -41.66 -67.19
N VAL A 566 -6.10 -42.81 -67.32
CA VAL A 566 -5.55 -43.34 -68.58
C VAL A 566 -6.51 -44.35 -69.23
N LEU A 567 -7.63 -44.65 -68.57
CA LEU A 567 -8.76 -45.45 -69.04
C LEU A 567 -9.99 -44.54 -69.13
#